data_AF-A0A1X2GP10-F1
#
_entry.id   AF-A0A1X2GP10-F1
#
_cell.length_a   1.000
_cell.length_b   1.000
_cell.length_c   1.000
_cell.angle_alpha   90.00
_cell.angle_beta   90.00
_cell.angle_gamma   90.00
#
_symmetry.space_group_name_H-M   'P 1'
#
loop_
_entity.id
_entity.type
_entity.pdbx_description
1 polymer ?
#
loop_
_entity_poly.entity_id
_entity_poly.type
_entity_poly.pdbx_seq_one_letter_code
_entity_poly.pdbx_strand_id
1 'polypeptide(L)'
;MSQLKKLGELAVVAIKAVVGKQDPFCVFRLGEEAKKTITDYRGGQHPVWDDQVNLTVYEGKTKMYVQLFDEDAKREDLISEGEVDLTAVIKDGEQDDWYPLSYKNRRAGDIYLELTFYAAVSG
;
A
#
# COMPACT_ATOMS: atom_id res chain seq x y z
N MET A 1 13.94 -0.70 26.21
CA MET A 1 13.76 -0.56 24.75
C MET A 1 13.32 0.86 24.50
N SER A 2 14.05 1.64 23.70
CA SER A 2 13.62 3.00 23.34
C SER A 2 12.41 2.91 22.42
N GLN A 3 11.38 3.71 22.69
CA GLN A 3 10.24 3.86 21.79
C GLN A 3 10.73 4.46 20.46
N LEU A 4 10.32 3.89 19.33
CA LEU A 4 10.67 4.44 18.02
C LEU A 4 10.09 5.85 17.89
N LYS A 5 10.91 6.80 17.43
CA LYS A 5 10.47 8.18 17.21
C LYS A 5 9.48 8.22 16.05
N LYS A 6 8.28 8.75 16.28
CA LYS A 6 7.30 9.03 15.21
C LYS A 6 7.81 10.17 14.32
N LEU A 7 7.77 9.97 13.01
CA LEU A 7 8.09 11.00 12.02
C LEU A 7 6.82 11.70 11.51
N GLY A 8 5.70 11.00 11.39
CA GLY A 8 4.47 11.58 10.84
C GLY A 8 3.42 10.51 10.52
N GLU A 9 2.42 10.92 9.73
CA GLU A 9 1.40 10.03 9.15
C GLU A 9 1.55 9.99 7.64
N LEU A 10 1.41 8.81 7.05
CA LEU A 10 1.35 8.60 5.61
C LEU A 10 -0.10 8.28 5.23
N ALA A 11 -0.71 9.15 4.42
CA ALA A 11 -1.93 8.84 3.71
C ALA A 11 -1.57 8.09 2.42
N VAL A 12 -2.21 6.94 2.22
CA VAL A 12 -2.04 6.08 1.03
C VAL A 12 -3.39 5.94 0.37
N VAL A 13 -3.54 6.50 -0.83
CA VAL A 13 -4.75 6.33 -1.64
C VAL A 13 -4.48 5.29 -2.72
N ALA A 14 -5.20 4.17 -2.65
CA ALA A 14 -5.16 3.13 -3.66
C ALA A 14 -6.15 3.48 -4.78
N ILE A 15 -5.67 3.93 -5.93
CA ILE A 15 -6.57 4.34 -7.02
C ILE A 15 -7.01 3.14 -7.83
N LYS A 16 -6.05 2.41 -8.43
CA LYS A 16 -6.32 1.33 -9.38
C LYS A 16 -5.12 0.40 -9.54
N ALA A 17 -5.36 -0.79 -10.08
CA ALA A 17 -4.30 -1.73 -10.44
C ALA A 17 -4.55 -2.43 -11.78
N VAL A 18 -3.53 -3.13 -12.26
CA VAL A 18 -3.62 -4.11 -13.34
C VAL A 18 -3.23 -5.47 -12.76
N VAL A 19 -4.15 -6.43 -12.69
CA VAL A 19 -3.93 -7.74 -12.04
C VAL A 19 -4.66 -8.87 -12.77
N GLY A 20 -4.53 -10.10 -12.27
CA GLY A 20 -5.38 -11.23 -12.69
C GLY A 20 -6.85 -11.01 -12.31
N LYS A 21 -7.78 -11.65 -13.04
CA LYS A 21 -9.23 -11.49 -12.85
C LYS A 21 -9.68 -12.06 -11.49
N GLN A 22 -10.02 -11.20 -10.53
CA GLN A 22 -10.33 -11.54 -9.13
C GLN A 22 -11.30 -10.49 -8.50
N ASP A 23 -11.59 -10.60 -7.20
CA ASP A 23 -12.28 -9.62 -6.35
C ASP A 23 -11.27 -8.97 -5.36
N PRO A 24 -10.45 -8.00 -5.79
CA PRO A 24 -9.23 -7.68 -5.07
C PRO A 24 -9.40 -6.61 -3.99
N PHE A 25 -8.59 -6.70 -2.93
CA PHE A 25 -8.31 -5.63 -1.97
C PHE A 25 -6.80 -5.49 -1.74
N CYS A 26 -6.37 -4.31 -1.31
CA CYS A 26 -4.98 -4.03 -0.99
C CYS A 26 -4.74 -4.09 0.52
N VAL A 27 -3.57 -4.61 0.92
CA VAL A 27 -3.04 -4.54 2.28
C VAL A 27 -1.71 -3.80 2.23
N PHE A 28 -1.61 -2.74 3.02
CA PHE A 28 -0.42 -1.93 3.20
C PHE A 28 0.21 -2.23 4.56
N ARG A 29 1.50 -2.58 4.59
CA ARG A 29 2.22 -2.87 5.83
C ARG A 29 3.42 -1.96 5.99
N LEU A 30 3.52 -1.32 7.15
CA LEU A 30 4.65 -0.47 7.53
C LEU A 30 5.04 -0.75 8.98
N GLY A 31 6.18 -1.40 9.18
CA GLY A 31 6.58 -1.89 10.50
C GLY A 31 5.61 -2.95 11.03
N GLU A 32 4.96 -2.68 12.14
CA GLU A 32 3.98 -3.59 12.77
C GLU A 32 2.54 -3.27 12.37
N GLU A 33 2.31 -2.14 11.70
CA GLU A 33 0.98 -1.72 11.28
C GLU A 33 0.62 -2.34 9.93
N ALA A 34 -0.63 -2.80 9.82
CA ALA A 34 -1.24 -3.24 8.58
C ALA A 34 -2.63 -2.62 8.43
N LYS A 35 -2.92 -2.05 7.26
CA LYS A 35 -4.24 -1.51 6.91
C LYS A 35 -4.67 -2.08 5.57
N LYS A 36 -5.98 -2.26 5.40
CA LYS A 36 -6.54 -2.75 4.14
C LYS A 36 -7.56 -1.79 3.57
N THR A 37 -7.66 -1.78 2.24
CA THR A 37 -8.73 -1.09 1.54
C THR A 37 -10.04 -1.87 1.68
N ILE A 38 -11.13 -1.27 1.20
CA ILE A 38 -12.30 -2.03 0.78
C ILE A 38 -11.97 -3.00 -0.37
N THR A 39 -12.85 -3.98 -0.57
CA THR A 39 -12.77 -4.93 -1.69
C THR A 39 -13.51 -4.40 -2.90
N ASP A 40 -12.87 -4.44 -4.08
CA ASP A 40 -13.53 -4.15 -5.35
C ASP A 40 -14.16 -5.43 -5.92
N TYR A 41 -15.40 -5.71 -5.48
CA TYR A 41 -16.12 -6.88 -5.94
C TYR A 41 -16.40 -6.81 -7.44
N ARG A 42 -15.99 -7.86 -8.17
CA ARG A 42 -16.02 -7.97 -9.62
C ARG A 42 -15.07 -7.00 -10.33
N GLY A 43 -14.04 -6.49 -9.65
CA GLY A 43 -13.02 -5.61 -10.22
C GLY A 43 -12.24 -6.22 -11.39
N GLY A 44 -12.19 -7.55 -11.47
CA GLY A 44 -11.63 -8.25 -12.61
C GLY A 44 -10.13 -7.96 -12.76
N GLN A 45 -9.68 -7.56 -13.95
CA GLN A 45 -8.26 -7.29 -14.22
C GLN A 45 -7.84 -5.84 -13.94
N HIS A 46 -8.82 -4.94 -13.72
CA HIS A 46 -8.61 -3.50 -13.60
C HIS A 46 -9.39 -2.94 -12.42
N PRO A 47 -9.09 -3.40 -11.19
CA PRO A 47 -9.81 -2.93 -10.02
C PRO A 47 -9.59 -1.43 -9.77
N VAL A 48 -10.61 -0.81 -9.19
CA VAL A 48 -10.60 0.60 -8.76
C VAL A 48 -11.13 0.66 -7.34
N TRP A 49 -10.36 1.26 -6.43
CA TRP A 49 -10.78 1.41 -5.04
C TRP A 49 -11.12 2.86 -4.72
N ASP A 50 -10.23 3.80 -5.11
CA ASP A 50 -10.30 5.20 -4.68
C ASP A 50 -10.47 5.30 -3.15
N ASP A 51 -9.69 4.49 -2.44
CA ASP A 51 -9.82 4.28 -1.00
C ASP A 51 -8.52 4.62 -0.29
N GLN A 52 -8.65 5.28 0.86
CA GLN A 52 -7.52 5.80 1.63
C GLN A 52 -7.30 5.02 2.91
N VAL A 53 -6.06 4.65 3.17
CA VAL A 53 -5.61 4.22 4.50
C VAL A 53 -4.55 5.18 5.04
N ASN A 54 -4.45 5.26 6.38
CA ASN A 54 -3.42 6.04 7.05
C ASN A 54 -2.51 5.10 7.87
N LEU A 55 -1.20 5.30 7.73
CA LEU A 55 -0.16 4.53 8.43
C LEU A 55 0.78 5.49 9.18
N THR A 56 1.18 5.12 10.39
CA THR A 56 2.17 5.91 11.13
C THR A 56 3.59 5.59 10.66
N VAL A 57 4.34 6.63 10.29
CA VAL A 57 5.75 6.50 9.89
C VAL A 57 6.64 6.72 11.11
N TYR A 58 7.49 5.75 11.41
CA TYR A 58 8.52 5.84 12.45
C TYR A 58 9.91 6.01 11.83
N GLU A 59 10.84 6.54 12.61
CA GLU A 59 12.24 6.69 12.21
C GLU A 59 12.83 5.33 11.79
N GLY A 60 13.50 5.32 10.63
CA GLY A 60 14.07 4.11 10.03
C GLY A 60 13.08 3.21 9.27
N LYS A 61 11.78 3.57 9.19
CA LYS A 61 10.78 2.84 8.40
C LYS A 61 10.53 3.54 7.05
N THR A 62 11.41 3.31 6.08
CA THR A 62 11.34 3.92 4.74
C THR A 62 10.76 3.01 3.67
N LYS A 63 10.24 1.83 4.04
CA LYS A 63 9.73 0.82 3.10
C LYS A 63 8.36 0.36 3.53
N MET A 64 7.39 0.48 2.63
CA MET A 64 6.03 -0.05 2.80
C MET A 64 5.86 -1.27 1.90
N TYR A 65 5.32 -2.36 2.44
CA TYR A 65 4.91 -3.51 1.64
C TYR A 65 3.48 -3.33 1.17
N VAL A 66 3.23 -3.64 -0.09
CA VAL A 66 1.92 -3.63 -0.72
C VAL A 66 1.59 -5.05 -1.14
N GLN A 67 0.42 -5.54 -0.76
CA GLN A 67 -0.05 -6.88 -1.11
C GLN A 67 -1.48 -6.80 -1.61
N LEU A 68 -1.77 -7.42 -2.74
CA LEU A 68 -3.12 -7.55 -3.28
C LEU A 68 -3.61 -8.95 -3.03
N PHE A 69 -4.79 -9.07 -2.42
CA PHE A 69 -5.45 -10.34 -2.13
C PHE A 69 -6.76 -10.43 -2.88
N ASP A 70 -7.17 -11.65 -3.21
CA ASP A 70 -8.51 -11.98 -3.71
C ASP A 70 -9.43 -12.31 -2.53
N GLU A 71 -10.57 -11.64 -2.46
CA GLU A 71 -11.61 -11.92 -1.48
C GLU A 71 -12.46 -13.12 -1.95
N ASP A 72 -11.98 -14.34 -1.75
CA ASP A 72 -12.82 -15.55 -1.83
C ASP A 72 -13.44 -15.83 -0.44
N ALA A 73 -14.72 -16.19 -0.41
CA ALA A 73 -15.47 -16.55 0.79
C ALA A 73 -14.82 -17.63 1.68
N LYS A 74 -13.81 -18.35 1.18
CA LYS A 74 -13.09 -19.42 1.91
C LYS A 74 -11.65 -19.07 2.30
N ARG A 75 -11.00 -18.13 1.63
CA ARG A 75 -9.59 -17.77 1.88
C ARG A 75 -9.22 -16.46 1.19
N GLU A 76 -8.36 -15.68 1.84
CA GLU A 76 -7.71 -14.51 1.24
C GLU A 76 -6.46 -15.01 0.48
N ASP A 77 -6.55 -15.17 -0.85
CA ASP A 77 -5.45 -15.65 -1.69
C ASP A 77 -4.58 -14.48 -2.16
N LEU A 78 -3.26 -14.56 -1.92
CA LEU A 78 -2.33 -13.54 -2.42
C LEU A 78 -2.29 -13.56 -3.96
N ILE A 79 -2.62 -12.43 -4.58
CA ILE A 79 -2.55 -12.19 -6.02
C ILE A 79 -1.14 -11.73 -6.41
N SER A 80 -0.65 -10.69 -5.75
CA SER A 80 0.66 -10.07 -6.03
C SER A 80 1.13 -9.19 -4.87
N GLU A 81 2.42 -8.89 -4.83
CA GLU A 81 3.04 -8.06 -3.81
C GLU A 81 4.22 -7.24 -4.35
N GLY A 82 4.53 -6.15 -3.66
CA GLY A 82 5.63 -5.25 -3.97
C GLY A 82 6.08 -4.43 -2.77
N GLU A 83 7.18 -3.71 -2.95
CA GLU A 83 7.72 -2.79 -1.95
C GLU A 83 7.76 -1.37 -2.53
N VAL A 84 7.35 -0.41 -1.73
CA VAL A 84 7.35 1.02 -2.05
C VAL A 84 8.38 1.72 -1.15
N ASP A 85 9.35 2.39 -1.78
CA ASP A 85 10.30 3.26 -1.08
C ASP A 85 9.62 4.59 -0.75
N LEU A 86 9.52 4.89 0.53
CA LEU A 86 8.87 6.09 1.06
C LEU A 86 9.83 7.28 1.15
N THR A 87 11.11 7.12 0.80
CA THR A 87 12.12 8.17 0.97
C THR A 87 11.76 9.45 0.24
N ALA A 88 11.24 9.35 -0.98
CA ALA A 88 10.83 10.51 -1.77
C ALA A 88 9.60 11.20 -1.16
N VAL A 89 8.50 10.48 -0.89
CA VAL A 89 7.31 11.10 -0.24
C VAL A 89 7.60 11.68 1.14
N ILE A 90 8.47 11.04 1.96
CA ILE A 90 8.85 11.58 3.27
C ILE A 90 9.62 12.91 3.12
N LYS A 91 10.42 13.05 2.07
CA LYS A 91 11.25 14.22 1.80
C LYS A 91 10.46 15.35 1.12
N ASP A 92 9.68 15.01 0.11
CA ASP A 92 9.06 15.96 -0.81
C ASP A 92 7.57 16.22 -0.46
N GLY A 93 6.98 15.39 0.42
CA GLY A 93 5.63 15.56 0.98
C GLY A 93 4.55 14.77 0.23
N GLU A 94 4.72 14.58 -1.08
CA GLU A 94 3.76 13.87 -1.94
C GLU A 94 4.48 13.03 -3.00
N GLN A 95 3.84 11.94 -3.42
CA GLN A 95 4.31 11.11 -4.53
C GLN A 95 3.18 10.28 -5.11
N ASP A 96 3.00 10.39 -6.43
CA ASP A 96 2.00 9.62 -7.16
C ASP A 96 2.70 8.82 -8.27
N ASP A 97 2.60 7.50 -8.23
CA ASP A 97 3.29 6.66 -9.21
C ASP A 97 2.67 5.25 -9.36
N TRP A 98 3.06 4.57 -10.43
CA TRP A 98 2.86 3.14 -10.63
C TRP A 98 3.98 2.35 -9.97
N TYR A 99 3.60 1.38 -9.14
CA TYR A 99 4.51 0.46 -8.48
C TYR A 99 4.34 -0.95 -9.05
N PRO A 100 5.42 -1.59 -9.52
CA PRO A 100 5.35 -2.93 -10.07
C PRO A 100 5.10 -3.96 -8.95
N LEU A 101 4.23 -4.91 -9.23
CA LEU A 101 3.91 -6.01 -8.34
C LEU A 101 4.36 -7.34 -8.93
N SER A 102 4.64 -8.28 -8.05
CA SER A 102 5.12 -9.61 -8.41
C SER A 102 4.45 -10.71 -7.59
N TYR A 103 4.40 -11.91 -8.13
CA TYR A 103 3.99 -13.10 -7.42
C TYR A 103 5.00 -14.21 -7.68
N LYS A 104 5.60 -14.75 -6.61
CA LYS A 104 6.67 -15.76 -6.72
C LYS A 104 7.77 -15.36 -7.71
N ASN A 105 8.25 -14.11 -7.58
CA ASN A 105 9.29 -13.50 -8.42
C ASN A 105 8.94 -13.36 -9.92
N ARG A 106 7.65 -13.37 -10.28
CA ARG A 106 7.18 -13.08 -11.65
C ARG A 106 6.34 -11.82 -11.64
N ARG A 107 6.48 -10.95 -12.65
CA ARG A 107 5.64 -9.75 -12.78
C ARG A 107 4.17 -10.16 -12.80
N ALA A 108 3.40 -9.56 -11.91
CA ALA A 108 2.01 -9.94 -11.63
C ALA A 108 1.08 -8.72 -11.60
N GLY A 109 1.50 -7.61 -12.19
CA GLY A 109 0.71 -6.39 -12.26
C GLY A 109 1.50 -5.16 -11.88
N ASP A 110 0.77 -4.06 -11.81
CA ASP A 110 1.22 -2.77 -11.30
C ASP A 110 0.04 -2.13 -10.53
N ILE A 111 0.34 -1.35 -9.49
CA ILE A 111 -0.66 -0.58 -8.73
C ILE A 111 -0.31 0.91 -8.77
N TYR A 112 -1.31 1.76 -8.98
CA TYR A 112 -1.15 3.21 -8.88
C TYR A 112 -1.56 3.68 -7.49
N LEU A 113 -0.63 4.35 -6.80
CA LEU A 113 -0.85 4.92 -5.48
C LEU A 113 -0.60 6.41 -5.50
N GLU A 114 -1.40 7.16 -4.75
CA GLU A 114 -1.14 8.54 -4.39
C GLU A 114 -0.75 8.57 -2.91
N LEU A 115 0.42 9.13 -2.62
CA LEU A 115 1.02 9.12 -1.29
C LEU A 115 1.16 10.57 -0.80
N THR A 116 0.71 10.84 0.43
CA THR A 116 0.94 12.14 1.08
C THR A 116 1.47 11.93 2.49
N PHE A 117 2.59 12.58 2.81
CA PHE A 117 3.21 12.51 4.12
C PHE A 117 2.98 13.79 4.92
N TYR A 118 2.43 13.62 6.12
CA TYR A 118 2.19 14.69 7.08
C TYR A 118 3.18 14.55 8.24
N ALA A 119 4.23 15.38 8.22
CA ALA A 119 5.23 15.40 9.27
C ALA A 119 4.60 15.69 10.65
N ALA A 120 5.04 14.95 11.66
CA ALA A 120 4.65 15.23 13.04
C ALA A 120 5.19 16.61 13.42
N VAL A 121 4.32 17.47 13.95
CA VAL A 121 4.74 18.77 14.46
C VAL A 121 5.74 18.55 15.58
N SER A 122 6.95 19.08 15.39
CA SER A 122 7.95 19.13 16.45
C SER A 122 7.50 20.21 17.44
N GLY A 123 6.95 19.79 18.59
CA GLY A 123 6.73 20.68 19.72
C GLY A 123 8.05 21.05 20.40
#